data_AF-A0A840VN57-F1
#
_entry.id   AF-A0A840VN57-F1
#
_cell.length_a   1.000
_cell.length_b   1.000
_cell.length_c   1.000
_cell.angle_alpha   90.00
_cell.angle_beta   90.00
_cell.angle_gamma   90.00
#
_symmetry.space_group_name_H-M   'P 1'
#
loop_
_entity.id
_entity.type
_entity.pdbx_description
1 polymer ?
#
loop_
_entity_poly.entity_id
_entity_poly.type
_entity_poly.pdbx_seq_one_letter_code
_entity_poly.pdbx_strand_id
1 'polypeptide(L)' 'MMLPDGPNQRWSLDFVSDSLNNGRRLRVLTVVDDYTRECLTLVADTPLSGERLGANATRSGHIAAGH' A
#
# COMPACT_ATOMS: atom_id res chain seq x y z
N MET A 1 -11.21 17.71 10.36
CA MET A 1 -10.76 16.90 9.20
C MET A 1 -11.98 16.56 8.36
N MET A 2 -12.27 17.30 7.28
CA MET A 2 -13.48 17.06 6.48
C MET A 2 -13.51 15.62 5.93
N LEU A 3 -14.69 15.00 5.99
CA LEU A 3 -14.97 13.71 5.34
C LEU A 3 -15.19 13.97 3.85
N PRO A 4 -14.76 13.05 2.96
CA PRO A 4 -15.04 13.16 1.53
C PRO A 4 -16.55 13.13 1.30
N ASP A 5 -17.04 13.96 0.38
CA ASP A 5 -18.46 14.09 0.02
C ASP A 5 -18.79 13.39 -1.31
N GLY A 6 -17.79 12.80 -1.96
CA GLY A 6 -17.95 11.97 -3.16
C GLY A 6 -16.81 10.98 -3.39
N PRO A 7 -17.01 10.04 -4.34
CA PRO A 7 -15.99 9.08 -4.74
C PRO A 7 -14.78 9.78 -5.36
N ASN A 8 -13.61 9.16 -5.27
CA ASN A 8 -12.38 9.57 -5.94
C ASN A 8 -11.83 10.93 -5.50
N GLN A 9 -12.21 11.39 -4.31
CA GLN A 9 -11.72 12.64 -3.71
C GLN A 9 -10.61 12.40 -2.68
N ARG A 10 -10.63 11.22 -2.06
CA ARG A 10 -9.68 10.87 -1.01
C ARG A 10 -9.47 9.36 -0.97
N TRP A 11 -8.20 8.95 -0.90
CA TRP A 11 -7.81 7.56 -0.80
C TRP A 11 -6.97 7.32 0.44
N SER A 12 -7.16 6.16 1.06
CA SER A 12 -6.27 5.59 2.07
C SER A 12 -5.34 4.56 1.44
N LEU A 13 -4.08 4.60 1.88
CA LEU A 13 -3.06 3.63 1.48
C LEU A 13 -2.56 2.88 2.72
N ASP A 14 -2.47 1.57 2.62
CA ASP A 14 -1.93 0.72 3.69
C ASP A 14 -1.04 -0.39 3.13
N PHE A 15 -0.16 -0.94 3.97
CA PHE A 15 0.71 -2.05 3.64
C PHE A 15 0.44 -3.25 4.55
N VAL A 16 0.01 -4.36 3.96
CA VAL A 16 -0.08 -5.65 4.66
C VAL A 16 1.19 -6.44 4.40
N SER A 17 1.84 -6.98 5.44
CA SER A 17 3.01 -7.84 5.28
C SER A 17 2.79 -9.19 5.93
N ASP A 18 3.16 -10.26 5.22
CA ASP A 18 3.11 -11.62 5.72
C ASP A 18 4.44 -12.36 5.49
N SER A 19 4.80 -13.27 6.39
CA SER A 19 6.01 -14.08 6.31
C SER A 19 5.67 -15.47 5.76
N LEU A 20 6.20 -15.78 4.59
CA LEU A 20 6.00 -17.07 3.94
C LEU A 20 6.90 -18.14 4.57
N ASN A 21 6.49 -19.40 4.46
CA ASN A 21 7.21 -20.57 4.97
C ASN A 21 8.65 -20.73 4.42
N ASN A 22 8.98 -20.05 3.32
CA ASN A 22 10.29 -20.05 2.68
C ASN A 22 11.19 -18.89 3.16
N GLY A 23 10.79 -18.17 4.22
CA GLY A 23 11.54 -17.05 4.80
C GLY A 23 11.43 -15.73 4.03
N ARG A 24 10.66 -15.68 2.94
CA ARG A 24 10.38 -14.43 2.20
C ARG A 24 9.22 -13.70 2.86
N ARG A 25 9.24 -12.36 2.84
CA ARG A 25 8.08 -11.54 3.20
C ARG A 25 7.32 -11.10 1.97
N LEU A 26 6.03 -11.37 1.91
CA LEU A 26 5.11 -10.72 0.99
C LEU A 26 4.72 -9.37 1.58
N ARG A 27 4.72 -8.31 0.78
CA ARG A 27 4.14 -7.01 1.15
C ARG A 27 3.11 -6.65 0.10
N VAL A 28 1.92 -6.25 0.53
CA VAL A 28 0.84 -5.83 -0.36
C VAL A 28 0.51 -4.39 -0.03
N LEU A 29 0.66 -3.50 -1.00
CA LEU A 29 0.10 -2.15 -0.93
C LEU A 29 -1.37 -2.22 -1.30
N THR A 30 -2.22 -1.62 -0.47
CA THR A 30 -3.65 -1.46 -0.74
C THR A 30 -3.95 0.01 -0.95
N VAL A 31 -4.81 0.31 -1.93
CA VAL A 31 -5.38 1.64 -2.16
C VAL A 31 -6.89 1.51 -2.05
N VAL A 32 -7.50 2.28 -1.15
CA VAL A 32 -8.93 2.23 -0.86
C VAL A 32 -9.52 3.62 -0.96
N ASP A 33 -10.68 3.73 -1.60
CA ASP A 33 -11.45 4.97 -1.60
C ASP A 33 -12.13 5.20 -0.25
N ASP A 34 -11.90 6.38 0.34
CA ASP A 34 -12.41 6.68 1.68
C ASP A 34 -13.95 6.85 1.71
N TYR A 35 -14.55 7.22 0.57
CA TYR A 35 -15.98 7.41 0.41
C TYR A 35 -16.69 6.09 0.09
N THR A 36 -16.32 5.41 -1.00
CA THR A 36 -16.98 4.16 -1.44
C THR A 36 -16.55 2.94 -0.64
N ARG A 37 -15.39 3.00 0.03
CA ARG A 37 -14.71 1.87 0.67
C ARG A 37 -14.31 0.76 -0.29
N GLU A 38 -14.27 1.06 -1.59
CA GLU A 38 -13.82 0.12 -2.60
C GLU A 38 -12.29 0.09 -2.69
N CYS A 39 -11.73 -1.10 -2.91
CA CYS A 39 -10.31 -1.25 -3.17
C CYS A 39 -10.03 -0.95 -4.64
N LEU A 40 -9.31 0.13 -4.89
CA LEU A 40 -8.97 0.59 -6.23
C LEU A 40 -7.78 -0.17 -6.81
N THR A 41 -6.84 -0.60 -5.96
CA THR A 41 -5.61 -1.28 -6.40
C THR A 41 -5.00 -2.11 -5.27
N LEU A 42 -4.47 -3.29 -5.66
CA LEU A 42 -3.62 -4.15 -4.83
C LEU A 42 -2.31 -4.42 -5.57
N VAL A 43 -1.18 -4.01 -4.99
CA VAL A 43 0.15 -4.29 -5.56
C VAL A 43 0.90 -5.21 -4.60
N ALA A 44 1.13 -6.44 -5.04
CA ALA A 44 1.99 -7.38 -4.33
C ALA A 44 3.47 -7.11 -4.69
N ASP A 45 4.25 -6.72 -3.69
CA ASP A 45 5.70 -6.72 -3.74
C ASP A 45 6.21 -8.01 -3.10
N THR A 46 6.85 -8.86 -3.90
CA THR A 46 7.61 -10.00 -3.39
C THR A 46 9.08 -9.72 -3.61
N PRO A 47 9.93 -9.73 -2.56
CA PRO A 47 11.36 -9.59 -2.75
C PRO A 47 11.81 -10.73 -3.65
N LEU A 48 12.37 -10.36 -4.81
CA LEU A 48 12.95 -11.29 -5.77
C LEU A 48 14.02 -12.10 -5.04
N SER A 49 13.96 -13.41 -5.21
CA SER A 49 14.72 -14.40 -4.46
C SER A 49 16.23 -14.18 -4.59
N GLY A 50 16.93 -14.09 -3.44
CA GLY A 50 18.34 -14.42 -3.29
C GLY A 50 19.34 -13.37 -3.79
N GLU A 51 20.18 -12.87 -2.87
CA GLU A 51 21.34 -12.01 -3.11
C GLU A 51 21.06 -10.58 -3.63
N ARG A 52 20.73 -9.67 -2.71
CA ARG A 52 21.65 -8.59 -2.30
C ARG A 52 21.07 -7.74 -1.18
N LEU A 53 21.98 -7.36 -0.29
CA LEU A 53 21.85 -6.49 0.87
C LEU A 53 21.00 -5.23 0.64
N GLY A 54 20.31 -4.82 1.72
CA GLY A 54 20.45 -3.47 2.26
C GLY A 54 19.59 -2.38 1.61
N ALA A 55 18.80 -1.72 2.47
CA ALA A 55 18.28 -0.37 2.26
C ALA A 55 17.28 -0.17 1.11
N ASN A 56 16.00 -0.35 1.42
CA ASN A 56 15.07 0.76 1.20
C ASN A 56 13.88 0.62 2.16
N ALA A 57 13.98 1.26 3.33
CA ALA A 57 12.78 1.62 4.07
C ALA A 57 12.10 2.72 3.25
N THR A 58 11.22 2.35 2.33
CA THR A 58 10.43 3.32 1.57
C THR A 58 9.58 4.10 2.57
N ARG A 59 9.97 5.36 2.77
CA ARG A 59 9.25 6.39 3.50
C ARG A 59 7.79 6.33 3.08
N SER A 60 6.89 5.98 4.01
CA SER A 60 5.45 6.06 3.80
C SER A 60 5.10 7.54 3.64
N GLY A 61 5.08 7.99 2.39
CA GLY A 61 4.61 9.31 2.04
C GLY A 61 3.09 9.30 2.14
N HIS A 62 2.54 10.15 2.99
CA HIS A 62 1.17 10.62 2.82
C HIS A 62 1.09 11.31 1.45
N ILE A 63 0.69 10.57 0.42
CA ILE A 63 0.29 11.14 -0.86
C ILE A 63 -1.20 11.46 -0.71
N ALA A 64 -1.50 12.66 -0.22
CA ALA A 64 -2.78 13.29 -0.50
C ALA A 64 -2.74 13.68 -1.98
N ALA A 65 -3.29 12.82 -2.84
CA ALA A 65 -3.45 13.12 -4.26
C ALA A 65 -4.94 13.21 -4.56
N GLY A 66 -5.37 14.39 -5.01
CA GLY A 66 -6.74 14.65 -5.44
C GLY A 66 -7.15 16.07 -5.10
N HIS A 67 -6.99 16.99 -6.06
CA HIS A 67 -7.59 18.32 -6.08
C HIS A 67 -9.12 18.24 -6.18
#